data_AF-A0A2M7PTL3-F1
#
_entry.id   AF-A0A2M7PTL3-F1
#
_cell.length_a   1.000
_cell.length_b   1.000
_cell.length_c   1.000
_cell.angle_alpha   90.00
_cell.angle_beta   90.00
_cell.angle_gamma   90.00
#
_symmetry.space_group_name_H-M   'P 1'
#
loop_
_entity.id
_entity.type
_entity.pdbx_description
1 polymer ?
#
loop_
_entity_poly.entity_id
_entity_poly.type
_entity_poly.pdbx_seq_one_letter_code
_entity_poly.pdbx_strand_id
1 'polypeptide(L)'
;EQLTKKSRPVLVGTTSVEISELLSRMLTRKHIHHNVLNAKLHQKEAQVVKEAGHAGMVTIATNMAGRGTDIKLGEGVVQSGGLAIIGTERHDSRRVDRQLRGRAGRQGDPGSSQFFVSLEDDLMRMFGSGRIAGIMDRLGLDEGEVIQHSMITKSIERAQKKVEENNFGIRKRLLEYDDVMNSQREVIYKRRRHALFGERLSVDVSNMIYDLSENVINEYQENRDFSGFKLELYRTLAVESPFNEATFSSENVSELTDQLFEVVYKAYIEKRKRLAISTLPVIKDVYENQSQFENIAIPFSDGIRQVQVIANLRKSVESNGAEVPLAFEKGISLSHIDDAWKEQLREMDDLKQSVQNASYEQKDPLLIYKFESFELFKKMIQKINKDVVSYLIKGDIFMQNQSGLKEAKLPKGIDRSQIKEEHGDMLSQAHSNTQDHVKSQPVKVEKKVGRNDLCPCGSGKKYKQCHGKNLV
;
A
#
# COMPACT_ATOMS: atom_id res chain seq x y z
N GLU A 1 11.00 44.45 6.39
CA GLU A 1 11.55 45.73 6.91
C GLU A 1 10.65 46.41 7.94
N GLN A 2 9.45 46.87 7.58
CA GLN A 2 8.59 47.57 8.56
C GLN A 2 8.22 46.69 9.77
N LEU A 3 7.88 45.42 9.53
CA LEU A 3 7.56 44.45 10.59
C LEU A 3 8.77 44.12 11.48
N THR A 4 9.93 43.89 10.86
CA THR A 4 11.18 43.59 11.57
C THR A 4 11.67 44.78 12.40
N LYS A 5 11.50 46.02 11.91
CA LYS A 5 11.79 47.25 12.69
C LYS A 5 10.91 47.40 13.93
N LYS A 6 9.70 46.83 13.93
CA LYS A 6 8.80 46.76 15.10
C LYS A 6 9.08 45.55 15.99
N SER A 7 10.20 44.86 15.79
CA SER A 7 10.59 43.64 16.49
C SER A 7 9.60 42.49 16.34
N ARG A 8 8.81 42.48 15.27
CA ARG A 8 7.75 41.48 15.06
C ARG A 8 8.27 40.30 14.22
N PRO A 9 8.09 39.04 14.66
CA PRO A 9 8.48 37.87 13.87
C PRO A 9 7.61 37.72 12.63
N VAL A 10 8.23 37.19 11.57
CA VAL A 10 7.59 37.01 10.26
C VAL A 10 7.85 35.59 9.74
N LEU A 11 6.77 34.88 9.43
CA LEU A 11 6.82 33.63 8.66
C LEU A 11 6.36 33.92 7.23
N VAL A 12 7.25 33.71 6.27
CA VAL A 12 6.96 33.84 4.84
C VAL A 12 6.72 32.46 4.24
N GLY A 13 5.55 32.21 3.69
CA GLY A 13 5.22 30.98 2.97
C GLY A 13 5.37 31.19 1.46
N THR A 14 6.16 30.31 0.82
CA THR A 14 6.34 30.26 -0.64
C THR A 14 5.80 28.93 -1.18
N THR A 15 5.52 28.84 -2.48
CA THR A 15 5.02 27.62 -3.14
C THR A 15 6.14 26.73 -3.68
N SER A 16 7.28 27.31 -4.06
CA SER A 16 8.44 26.59 -4.59
C SER A 16 9.74 26.91 -3.83
N VAL A 17 10.72 26.02 -4.01
CA VAL A 17 12.09 26.21 -3.47
C VAL A 17 12.78 27.38 -4.17
N GLU A 18 12.60 27.52 -5.49
CA GLU A 18 13.20 28.60 -6.27
C GLU A 18 12.78 29.99 -5.78
N ILE A 19 11.49 30.17 -5.47
CA ILE A 19 10.96 31.42 -4.91
C ILE A 19 11.55 31.69 -3.52
N SER A 20 11.70 30.65 -2.68
CA SER A 20 12.29 30.81 -1.35
C SER A 20 13.75 31.25 -1.40
N GLU A 21 14.53 30.70 -2.34
CA GLU A 21 15.93 31.06 -2.54
C GLU A 21 16.09 32.45 -3.16
N LEU A 22 15.20 32.81 -4.09
CA LEU A 22 15.13 34.17 -4.64
C LEU A 22 14.84 35.19 -3.52
N LEU A 23 13.83 34.92 -2.70
CA LEU A 23 13.45 35.79 -1.59
C LEU A 23 14.56 35.89 -0.55
N SER A 24 15.23 34.78 -0.25
CA SER A 24 16.39 34.73 0.63
C SER A 24 17.50 35.67 0.14
N ARG A 25 17.87 35.58 -1.15
CA ARG A 25 18.87 36.48 -1.77
C ARG A 25 18.47 37.96 -1.66
N MET A 26 17.19 38.27 -1.86
CA MET A 26 16.66 39.64 -1.73
C MET A 26 16.74 40.16 -0.29
N LEU A 27 16.43 39.33 0.70
CA LEU A 27 16.52 39.67 2.12
C LEU A 27 17.97 39.85 2.58
N THR A 28 18.89 39.02 2.09
CA THR A 28 20.33 39.16 2.37
C THR A 28 20.86 40.51 1.85
N ARG A 29 20.49 40.91 0.63
CA ARG A 29 20.88 42.22 0.05
C ARG A 29 20.37 43.40 0.87
N LYS A 30 19.25 43.23 1.59
CA LYS A 30 18.65 44.24 2.48
C LYS A 30 19.12 44.13 3.93
N HIS A 31 20.13 43.29 4.21
CA HIS A 31 20.67 43.03 5.55
C HIS A 31 19.61 42.56 6.56
N ILE A 32 18.64 41.77 6.12
CA ILE A 32 17.62 41.18 6.99
C ILE A 32 18.02 39.74 7.31
N HIS A 33 18.32 39.47 8.57
CA HIS A 33 18.61 38.12 9.04
C HIS A 33 17.38 37.22 8.91
N HIS A 34 17.54 36.06 8.28
CA HIS A 34 16.44 35.16 8.02
C HIS A 34 16.92 33.70 7.90
N ASN A 35 15.99 32.77 8.10
CA ASN A 35 16.20 31.33 7.94
C ASN A 35 15.32 30.79 6.80
N VAL A 36 15.77 29.74 6.12
CA VAL A 36 15.03 29.10 5.01
C VAL A 36 14.78 27.63 5.32
N LEU A 37 13.53 27.18 5.12
CA LEU A 37 13.07 25.82 5.37
C LEU A 37 12.61 25.20 4.04
N ASN A 38 13.35 24.21 3.55
CA ASN A 38 13.14 23.58 2.23
C ASN A 38 12.57 22.14 2.30
N ALA A 39 12.05 21.72 3.46
CA ALA A 39 11.51 20.37 3.72
C ALA A 39 12.49 19.20 3.49
N LYS A 40 13.82 19.44 3.52
CA LYS A 40 14.86 18.41 3.33
C LYS A 40 15.33 17.79 4.64
N LEU A 41 15.35 18.56 5.75
CA LEU A 41 15.96 18.14 7.02
C LEU A 41 15.03 18.41 8.21
N HIS A 42 14.04 17.56 8.42
CA HIS A 42 12.96 17.79 9.38
C HIS A 42 13.41 18.07 10.82
N GLN A 43 14.49 17.44 11.31
CA GLN A 43 14.98 17.65 12.68
C GLN A 43 15.59 19.05 12.88
N LYS A 44 16.43 19.50 11.95
CA LYS A 44 17.02 20.86 11.99
C LYS A 44 15.94 21.91 11.74
N GLU A 45 15.01 21.65 10.83
CA GLU A 45 13.87 22.51 10.55
C GLU A 45 12.99 22.71 11.80
N ALA A 46 12.73 21.66 12.57
CA ALA A 46 11.95 21.78 13.80
C ALA A 46 12.61 22.70 14.85
N GLN A 47 13.95 22.73 14.91
CA GLN A 47 14.68 23.64 15.79
C GLN A 47 14.53 25.10 15.32
N VAL A 48 14.74 25.34 14.03
CA VAL A 48 14.56 26.66 13.42
C VAL A 48 13.11 27.17 13.58
N VAL A 49 12.11 26.30 13.46
CA VAL A 49 10.69 26.67 13.64
C VAL A 49 10.37 27.05 15.08
N LYS A 50 11.01 26.44 16.09
CA LYS A 50 10.83 26.84 17.49
C LYS A 50 11.36 28.25 17.74
N GLU A 51 12.46 28.61 17.08
CA GLU A 51 13.08 29.92 17.19
C GLU A 51 12.38 30.99 16.32
N ALA A 52 11.53 30.58 15.38
CA ALA A 52 10.82 31.48 14.45
C ALA A 52 9.89 32.49 15.14
N GLY A 53 9.52 32.25 16.41
CA GLY A 53 8.67 33.14 17.20
C GLY A 53 9.42 34.21 18.00
N HIS A 54 10.76 34.28 17.91
CA HIS A 54 11.55 35.32 18.57
C HIS A 54 11.44 36.68 17.89
N ALA A 55 11.65 37.75 18.67
CA ALA A 55 11.51 39.13 18.20
C ALA A 55 12.40 39.44 16.99
N GLY A 56 11.80 40.00 15.93
CA GLY A 56 12.48 40.38 14.69
C GLY A 56 12.92 39.21 13.79
N MET A 57 12.64 37.96 14.16
CA MET A 57 13.07 36.80 13.38
C MET A 57 12.23 36.64 12.09
N VAL A 58 12.89 36.40 10.96
CA VAL A 58 12.24 36.11 9.67
C VAL A 58 12.52 34.66 9.28
N THR A 59 11.48 33.90 9.00
CA THR A 59 11.58 32.50 8.55
C THR A 59 10.86 32.34 7.23
N ILE A 60 11.52 31.78 6.23
CA ILE A 60 10.94 31.45 4.92
C ILE A 60 10.66 29.95 4.91
N ALA A 61 9.44 29.55 4.59
CA ALA A 61 9.01 28.16 4.52
C ALA A 61 8.47 27.85 3.13
N THR A 62 9.11 26.90 2.44
CA THR A 62 8.59 26.36 1.19
C THR A 62 7.41 25.44 1.47
N ASN A 63 6.29 25.65 0.78
CA ASN A 63 5.02 24.98 0.96
C ASN A 63 4.57 24.95 2.43
N MET A 64 4.79 23.81 3.09
CA MET A 64 4.45 23.59 4.49
C MET A 64 5.63 23.04 5.29
N ALA A 65 6.87 23.43 4.96
CA ALA A 65 8.04 23.08 5.74
C ALA A 65 7.83 23.43 7.24
N GLY A 66 8.33 22.58 8.14
CA GLY A 66 8.05 22.73 9.58
C GLY A 66 6.63 22.38 10.02
N ARG A 67 5.88 21.57 9.24
CA ARG A 67 4.58 21.02 9.67
C ARG A 67 4.72 20.19 10.95
N GLY A 68 3.75 20.33 11.85
CA GLY A 68 3.71 19.60 13.12
C GLY A 68 4.49 20.24 14.26
N THR A 69 5.30 21.28 14.01
CA THR A 69 5.97 22.05 15.07
C THR A 69 5.24 23.36 15.32
N ASP A 70 4.99 23.65 16.60
CA ASP A 70 4.37 24.89 17.04
C ASP A 70 5.39 26.04 17.11
N ILE A 71 4.97 27.24 16.71
CA ILE A 71 5.75 28.47 16.81
C ILE A 71 5.27 29.19 18.06
N LYS A 72 6.05 29.12 19.14
CA LYS A 72 5.74 29.84 20.38
C LYS A 72 6.28 31.26 20.30
N LEU A 73 5.47 32.23 20.68
CA LEU A 73 5.90 33.63 20.72
C LEU A 73 6.90 33.84 21.86
N GLY A 74 8.02 34.51 21.54
CA GLY A 74 9.00 34.93 22.53
C GLY A 74 8.54 36.13 23.37
N GLU A 75 9.35 36.52 24.34
CA GLU A 75 9.09 37.68 25.20
C GLU A 75 8.97 38.98 24.38
N GLY A 76 8.02 39.85 24.75
CA GLY A 76 7.75 41.12 24.09
C GLY A 76 7.01 41.05 22.74
N VAL A 77 6.94 39.87 22.11
CA VAL A 77 6.35 39.71 20.76
C VAL A 77 4.84 39.93 20.73
N VAL A 78 4.14 39.55 21.79
CA VAL A 78 2.68 39.76 21.93
C VAL A 78 2.35 41.26 21.83
N GLN A 79 3.14 42.12 22.49
CA GLN A 79 2.96 43.57 22.47
C GLN A 79 3.25 44.18 21.09
N SER A 80 4.18 43.59 20.33
CA SER A 80 4.48 43.98 18.96
C SER A 80 3.42 43.55 17.93
N GLY A 81 2.36 42.84 18.35
CA GLY A 81 1.27 42.37 17.49
C GLY A 81 1.39 40.92 17.03
N GLY A 82 2.25 40.13 17.68
CA GLY A 82 2.37 38.69 17.48
C GLY A 82 2.95 38.25 16.13
N LEU A 83 2.77 36.98 15.76
CA LEU A 83 3.37 36.42 14.54
C LEU A 83 2.71 36.99 13.28
N ALA A 84 3.51 37.52 12.36
CA ALA A 84 3.07 37.92 11.04
C ALA A 84 3.24 36.79 10.04
N ILE A 85 2.16 36.40 9.37
CA ILE A 85 2.20 35.46 8.25
C ILE A 85 2.15 36.25 6.94
N ILE A 86 3.09 35.97 6.04
CA ILE A 86 3.12 36.50 4.68
C ILE A 86 3.10 35.34 3.70
N GLY A 87 2.04 35.18 2.93
CA GLY A 87 2.06 34.31 1.74
C GLY A 87 2.56 35.11 0.54
N THR A 88 3.59 34.61 -0.16
CA THR A 88 4.05 35.24 -1.40
C THR A 88 3.10 35.00 -2.56
N GLU A 89 2.36 33.90 -2.49
CA GLU A 89 1.39 33.44 -3.50
C GLU A 89 0.23 32.70 -2.83
N ARG A 90 -0.73 32.25 -3.64
CA ARG A 90 -1.80 31.35 -3.24
C ARG A 90 -1.44 29.91 -3.62
N HIS A 91 -1.66 28.98 -2.71
CA HIS A 91 -1.57 27.56 -3.06
C HIS A 91 -2.80 27.12 -3.87
N ASP A 92 -2.66 26.01 -4.60
CA ASP A 92 -3.76 25.35 -5.32
C ASP A 92 -4.97 25.05 -4.44
N SER A 93 -4.71 24.71 -3.16
CA SER A 93 -5.75 24.39 -2.20
C SER A 93 -5.87 25.47 -1.14
N ARG A 94 -7.10 25.94 -0.93
CA ARG A 94 -7.45 26.88 0.13
C ARG A 94 -7.14 26.33 1.52
N ARG A 95 -7.18 25.00 1.67
CA ARG A 95 -6.83 24.32 2.92
C ARG A 95 -5.38 24.60 3.33
N VAL A 96 -4.45 24.60 2.37
CA VAL A 96 -3.02 24.85 2.64
C VAL A 96 -2.81 26.30 3.06
N ASP A 97 -3.45 27.25 2.37
CA ASP A 97 -3.44 28.66 2.79
C ASP A 97 -3.98 28.86 4.21
N ARG A 98 -5.08 28.18 4.57
CA ARG A 98 -5.64 28.23 5.94
C ARG A 98 -4.68 27.63 6.97
N GLN A 99 -3.93 26.59 6.60
CA GLN A 99 -2.90 26.01 7.48
C GLN A 99 -1.73 26.98 7.70
N LEU A 100 -1.30 27.67 6.66
CA LEU A 100 -0.27 28.72 6.78
C LEU A 100 -0.76 29.87 7.68
N ARG A 101 -2.01 30.32 7.50
CA ARG A 101 -2.64 31.33 8.38
C ARG A 101 -2.71 30.87 9.83
N GLY A 102 -3.10 29.62 10.07
CA GLY A 102 -3.21 29.01 11.40
C GLY A 102 -1.88 28.76 12.12
N ARG A 103 -0.75 29.17 11.53
CA ARG A 103 0.54 29.27 12.25
C ARG A 103 0.57 30.45 13.21
N ALA A 104 -0.17 31.53 12.92
CA ALA A 104 -0.36 32.65 13.83
C ALA A 104 -1.70 32.54 14.58
N GLY A 105 -1.85 33.32 15.65
CA GLY A 105 -3.11 33.39 16.40
C GLY A 105 -3.42 32.16 17.26
N ARG A 106 -2.38 31.43 17.71
CA ARG A 106 -2.56 30.22 18.51
C ARG A 106 -2.91 30.58 19.95
N GLN A 107 -3.81 29.82 20.56
CA GLN A 107 -4.24 30.04 21.96
C GLN A 107 -4.71 31.47 22.28
N GLY A 108 -5.24 32.20 21.28
CA GLY A 108 -5.70 33.58 21.45
C GLY A 108 -4.60 34.63 21.32
N ASP A 109 -3.37 34.24 20.96
CA ASP A 109 -2.29 35.17 20.68
C ASP A 109 -2.67 36.17 19.56
N PRO A 110 -2.17 37.41 19.60
CA PRO A 110 -2.31 38.31 18.46
C PRO A 110 -1.54 37.76 17.26
N GLY A 111 -2.00 38.11 16.06
CA GLY A 111 -1.33 37.74 14.83
C GLY A 111 -2.02 38.34 13.63
N SER A 112 -1.33 38.35 12.49
CA SER A 112 -1.93 38.79 11.24
C SER A 112 -1.48 37.91 10.09
N SER A 113 -2.33 37.75 9.08
CA SER A 113 -1.94 37.08 7.83
C SER A 113 -2.24 37.96 6.63
N GLN A 114 -1.25 38.14 5.77
CA GLN A 114 -1.39 38.82 4.49
C GLN A 114 -0.87 37.92 3.39
N PHE A 115 -1.50 37.98 2.22
CA PHE A 115 -1.05 37.25 1.05
C PHE A 115 -0.93 38.23 -0.09
N PHE A 116 0.17 38.10 -0.81
CA PHE A 116 0.43 38.79 -2.05
C PHE A 116 0.09 37.82 -3.18
N VAL A 117 -0.51 38.36 -4.23
CA VAL A 117 -0.92 37.59 -5.42
C VAL A 117 -0.66 38.49 -6.61
N SER A 118 0.00 37.95 -7.63
CA SER A 118 0.13 38.60 -8.93
C SER A 118 -0.82 37.98 -9.93
N LEU A 119 -1.22 38.76 -10.94
CA LEU A 119 -1.89 38.20 -12.13
C LEU A 119 -0.98 37.25 -12.93
N GLU A 120 0.33 37.35 -12.70
CA GLU A 120 1.35 36.49 -13.30
C GLU A 120 1.59 35.20 -12.54
N ASP A 121 0.95 34.97 -11.38
CA ASP A 121 1.12 33.73 -10.62
C ASP A 121 0.55 32.54 -11.39
N ASP A 122 1.11 31.34 -11.20
CA ASP A 122 0.70 30.12 -11.91
C ASP A 122 -0.81 29.82 -11.75
N LEU A 123 -1.33 30.03 -10.53
CA LEU A 123 -2.76 29.91 -10.26
C LEU A 123 -3.59 30.86 -11.13
N MET A 124 -3.15 32.09 -11.36
CA MET A 124 -3.88 33.07 -12.16
C MET A 124 -3.71 32.83 -13.66
N ARG A 125 -2.53 32.36 -14.10
CA ARG A 125 -2.28 31.96 -15.49
C ARG A 125 -3.21 30.85 -15.95
N MET A 126 -3.46 29.85 -15.11
CA MET A 126 -4.36 28.73 -15.43
C MET A 126 -5.83 29.16 -15.66
N PHE A 127 -6.26 30.31 -15.13
CA PHE A 127 -7.66 30.77 -15.18
C PHE A 127 -7.89 32.01 -16.06
N GLY A 128 -6.99 32.28 -17.00
CA GLY A 128 -7.18 33.32 -18.01
C GLY A 128 -6.96 34.72 -17.48
N SER A 129 -5.79 34.95 -16.86
CA SER A 129 -5.32 36.25 -16.35
C SER A 129 -5.46 37.39 -17.37
N GLY A 130 -5.34 37.12 -18.67
CA GLY A 130 -5.43 38.12 -19.74
C GLY A 130 -6.76 38.89 -19.82
N ARG A 131 -7.91 38.28 -19.47
CA ARG A 131 -9.19 39.02 -19.43
C ARG A 131 -9.27 39.97 -18.24
N ILE A 132 -8.67 39.60 -17.12
CA ILE A 132 -8.66 40.41 -15.90
C ILE A 132 -7.63 41.54 -16.05
N ALA A 133 -6.45 41.24 -16.59
CA ALA A 133 -5.44 42.23 -16.94
C ALA A 133 -6.00 43.31 -17.88
N GLY A 134 -6.65 42.91 -18.98
CA GLY A 134 -7.22 43.89 -19.93
C GLY A 134 -8.38 44.74 -19.37
N ILE A 135 -9.02 44.33 -18.27
CA ILE A 135 -9.98 45.17 -17.54
C ILE A 135 -9.25 46.16 -16.64
N MET A 136 -8.13 45.74 -16.02
CA MET A 136 -7.31 46.60 -15.16
C MET A 136 -6.56 47.67 -15.95
N ASP A 137 -6.03 47.32 -17.13
CA ASP A 137 -5.39 48.29 -18.02
C ASP A 137 -6.37 49.38 -18.47
N ARG A 138 -7.64 49.01 -18.72
CA ARG A 138 -8.72 49.97 -19.05
C ARG A 138 -9.14 50.84 -17.87
N LEU A 139 -8.95 50.36 -16.65
CA LEU A 139 -9.22 51.11 -15.42
C LEU A 139 -8.07 52.08 -15.07
N GLY A 140 -6.94 52.00 -15.76
CA GLY A 140 -5.81 52.91 -15.59
C GLY A 140 -5.04 52.71 -14.30
N LEU A 141 -4.93 51.46 -13.83
CA LEU A 141 -4.13 51.11 -12.64
C LEU A 141 -2.66 50.95 -13.05
N ASP A 142 -1.75 51.62 -12.34
CA ASP A 142 -0.31 51.58 -12.63
C ASP A 142 0.36 50.30 -12.08
N GLU A 143 1.47 49.90 -12.70
CA GLU A 143 2.28 48.76 -12.22
C GLU A 143 2.78 49.00 -10.79
N GLY A 144 2.38 48.12 -9.87
CA GLY A 144 2.77 48.19 -8.46
C GLY A 144 1.71 48.76 -7.52
N GLU A 145 0.54 49.19 -8.04
CA GLU A 145 -0.58 49.57 -7.19
C GLU A 145 -1.21 48.37 -6.47
N VAL A 146 -1.48 48.53 -5.17
CA VAL A 146 -2.08 47.47 -4.36
C VAL A 146 -3.59 47.46 -4.58
N ILE A 147 -4.06 46.47 -5.32
CA ILE A 147 -5.49 46.32 -5.62
C ILE A 147 -6.19 45.54 -4.48
N GLN A 148 -7.14 46.19 -3.81
CA GLN A 148 -7.99 45.55 -2.80
C GLN A 148 -9.45 45.56 -3.25
N HIS A 149 -9.82 44.62 -4.11
CA HIS A 149 -11.21 44.45 -4.54
C HIS A 149 -11.75 43.05 -4.21
N SER A 150 -12.96 43.03 -3.65
CA SER A 150 -13.68 41.80 -3.29
C SER A 150 -13.94 40.88 -4.48
N MET A 151 -14.08 41.45 -5.69
CA MET A 151 -14.22 40.70 -6.94
C MET A 151 -13.01 39.79 -7.21
N ILE A 152 -11.80 40.32 -7.07
CA ILE A 152 -10.55 39.59 -7.34
C ILE A 152 -10.38 38.46 -6.32
N THR A 153 -10.63 38.74 -5.05
CA THR A 153 -10.61 37.72 -3.98
C THR A 153 -11.59 36.57 -4.28
N LYS A 154 -12.81 36.87 -4.76
CA LYS A 154 -13.78 35.85 -5.17
C LYS A 154 -13.32 35.06 -6.40
N SER A 155 -12.67 35.70 -7.36
CA SER A 155 -12.11 35.04 -8.55
C SER A 155 -11.00 34.06 -8.20
N ILE A 156 -10.08 34.44 -7.31
CA ILE A 156 -9.03 33.56 -6.79
C ILE A 156 -9.65 32.36 -6.05
N GLU A 157 -10.67 32.59 -5.21
CA GLU A 157 -11.36 31.52 -4.50
C GLU A 157 -12.03 30.51 -5.45
N ARG A 158 -12.63 31.00 -6.55
CA ARG A 158 -13.19 30.14 -7.60
C ARG A 158 -12.12 29.33 -8.32
N ALA A 159 -10.98 29.95 -8.64
CA ALA A 159 -9.83 29.27 -9.24
C ALA A 159 -9.34 28.12 -8.33
N GLN A 160 -9.08 28.40 -7.05
CA GLN A 160 -8.69 27.37 -6.07
C GLN A 160 -9.72 26.24 -5.97
N LYS A 161 -11.02 26.57 -5.89
CA LYS A 161 -12.08 25.55 -5.85
C LYS A 161 -12.06 24.65 -7.08
N LYS A 162 -11.82 25.21 -8.26
CA LYS A 162 -11.78 24.43 -9.51
C LYS A 162 -10.55 23.53 -9.59
N VAL A 163 -9.39 23.97 -9.10
CA VAL A 163 -8.19 23.13 -8.97
C VAL A 163 -8.43 21.99 -7.97
N GLU A 164 -9.08 22.28 -6.83
CA GLU A 164 -9.47 21.27 -5.85
C GLU A 164 -10.44 20.23 -6.42
N GLU A 165 -11.46 20.67 -7.17
CA GLU A 165 -12.39 19.77 -7.88
C GLU A 165 -11.67 18.87 -8.89
N ASN A 166 -10.71 19.43 -9.64
CA ASN A 166 -9.91 18.64 -10.60
C ASN A 166 -9.07 17.58 -9.88
N ASN A 167 -8.34 17.98 -8.83
CA ASN A 167 -7.54 17.06 -8.02
C ASN A 167 -8.40 15.99 -7.33
N PHE A 168 -9.59 16.36 -6.87
CA PHE A 168 -10.58 15.42 -6.33
C PHE A 168 -11.02 14.42 -7.41
N GLY A 169 -11.33 14.88 -8.63
CA GLY A 169 -11.68 14.02 -9.75
C GLY A 169 -10.58 13.02 -10.11
N ILE A 170 -9.32 13.47 -10.17
CA ILE A 170 -8.16 12.59 -10.44
C ILE A 170 -8.04 11.51 -9.35
N ARG A 171 -8.12 11.91 -8.08
CA ARG A 171 -8.04 10.97 -6.94
C ARG A 171 -9.22 10.00 -6.90
N LYS A 172 -10.42 10.48 -7.20
CA LYS A 172 -11.62 9.65 -7.27
C LYS A 172 -11.46 8.58 -8.33
N ARG A 173 -11.01 8.95 -9.54
CA ARG A 173 -10.72 7.98 -10.60
C ARG A 173 -9.66 6.97 -10.15
N LEU A 174 -8.54 7.43 -9.58
CA LEU A 174 -7.49 6.52 -9.08
C LEU A 174 -8.04 5.51 -8.07
N LEU A 175 -8.90 5.95 -7.14
CA LEU A 175 -9.58 5.08 -6.19
C LEU A 175 -10.49 4.07 -6.89
N GLU A 176 -11.29 4.50 -7.87
CA GLU A 176 -12.19 3.60 -8.62
C GLU A 176 -11.44 2.48 -9.36
N TYR A 177 -10.23 2.74 -9.87
CA TYR A 177 -9.36 1.71 -10.44
C TYR A 177 -8.77 0.78 -9.37
N ASP A 178 -8.36 1.32 -8.21
CA ASP A 178 -7.82 0.52 -7.11
C ASP A 178 -8.90 -0.34 -6.44
N ASP A 179 -10.16 0.11 -6.37
CA ASP A 179 -11.27 -0.66 -5.80
C ASP A 179 -11.46 -2.00 -6.52
N VAL A 180 -11.30 -2.02 -7.85
CA VAL A 180 -11.34 -3.26 -8.66
C VAL A 180 -10.21 -4.19 -8.23
N MET A 181 -8.98 -3.68 -8.15
CA MET A 181 -7.81 -4.46 -7.72
C MET A 181 -7.94 -4.94 -6.28
N ASN A 182 -8.51 -4.12 -5.40
CA ASN A 182 -8.68 -4.44 -4.00
C ASN A 182 -9.66 -5.60 -3.81
N SER A 183 -10.74 -5.64 -4.58
CA SER A 183 -11.70 -6.75 -4.54
C SER A 183 -11.05 -8.09 -4.93
N GLN A 184 -10.21 -8.09 -5.98
CA GLN A 184 -9.46 -9.28 -6.42
C GLN A 184 -8.41 -9.68 -5.38
N ARG A 185 -7.69 -8.69 -4.84
CA ARG A 185 -6.66 -8.87 -3.82
C ARG A 185 -7.22 -9.51 -2.55
N GLU A 186 -8.42 -9.12 -2.12
CA GLU A 186 -9.08 -9.73 -0.96
C GLU A 186 -9.31 -11.23 -1.14
N VAL A 187 -9.81 -11.64 -2.31
CA VAL A 187 -10.03 -13.05 -2.66
C VAL A 187 -8.72 -13.83 -2.67
N ILE A 188 -7.69 -13.31 -3.36
CA ILE A 188 -6.40 -13.98 -3.47
C ILE A 188 -5.68 -14.04 -2.13
N TYR A 189 -5.70 -12.98 -1.33
CA TYR A 189 -5.04 -12.96 -0.03
C TYR A 189 -5.73 -13.89 0.96
N LYS A 190 -7.05 -14.09 0.84
CA LYS A 190 -7.78 -15.09 1.61
C LYS A 190 -7.34 -16.51 1.23
N ARG A 191 -7.33 -16.87 -0.07
CA ARG A 191 -6.84 -18.17 -0.55
C ARG A 191 -5.37 -18.41 -0.17
N ARG A 192 -4.53 -17.39 -0.33
CA ARG A 192 -3.11 -17.42 0.05
C ARG A 192 -2.93 -17.66 1.56
N ARG A 193 -3.76 -17.04 2.40
CA ARG A 193 -3.76 -17.26 3.85
C ARG A 193 -4.15 -18.69 4.19
N HIS A 194 -5.20 -19.23 3.56
CA HIS A 194 -5.59 -20.64 3.74
C HIS A 194 -4.45 -21.58 3.33
N ALA A 195 -3.75 -21.32 2.23
CA ALA A 195 -2.58 -22.09 1.81
C ALA A 195 -1.39 -21.98 2.78
N LEU A 196 -1.11 -20.80 3.35
CA LEU A 196 -0.01 -20.60 4.30
C LEU A 196 -0.24 -21.34 5.63
N PHE A 197 -1.44 -21.21 6.21
CA PHE A 197 -1.74 -21.77 7.54
C PHE A 197 -2.32 -23.18 7.46
N GLY A 198 -2.94 -23.56 6.33
CA GLY A 198 -3.65 -24.84 6.16
C GLY A 198 -5.09 -24.83 6.66
N GLU A 199 -5.58 -23.69 7.17
CA GLU A 199 -6.96 -23.56 7.61
C GLU A 199 -7.89 -23.55 6.39
N ARG A 200 -8.89 -24.46 6.36
CA ARG A 200 -9.86 -24.61 5.27
C ARG A 200 -9.26 -24.95 3.89
N LEU A 201 -7.98 -25.28 3.80
CA LEU A 201 -7.34 -25.64 2.52
C LEU A 201 -8.02 -26.84 1.85
N SER A 202 -8.48 -27.83 2.61
CA SER A 202 -9.22 -28.97 2.07
C SER A 202 -10.53 -28.55 1.39
N VAL A 203 -11.20 -27.53 1.91
CA VAL A 203 -12.42 -26.96 1.31
C VAL A 203 -12.07 -26.20 0.04
N ASP A 204 -10.99 -25.41 0.08
CA ASP A 204 -10.52 -24.71 -1.12
C ASP A 204 -10.15 -25.69 -2.23
N VAL A 205 -9.40 -26.76 -1.93
CA VAL A 205 -9.05 -27.80 -2.92
C VAL A 205 -10.30 -28.52 -3.44
N SER A 206 -11.26 -28.85 -2.57
CA SER A 206 -12.53 -29.44 -3.00
C SER A 206 -13.27 -28.53 -3.98
N ASN A 207 -13.36 -27.23 -3.67
CA ASN A 207 -13.98 -26.26 -4.58
C ASN A 207 -13.19 -26.13 -5.88
N MET A 208 -11.85 -26.14 -5.85
CA MET A 208 -11.04 -26.12 -7.08
C MET A 208 -11.31 -27.33 -7.98
N ILE A 209 -11.49 -28.53 -7.39
CA ILE A 209 -11.82 -29.75 -8.13
C ILE A 209 -13.23 -29.64 -8.74
N TYR A 210 -14.21 -29.16 -7.97
CA TYR A 210 -15.58 -28.96 -8.45
C TYR A 210 -15.62 -27.95 -9.59
N ASP A 211 -15.07 -26.74 -9.38
CA ASP A 211 -15.01 -25.68 -10.39
C ASP A 211 -14.29 -26.16 -11.66
N LEU A 212 -13.19 -26.90 -11.53
CA LEU A 212 -12.48 -27.44 -12.69
C LEU A 212 -13.33 -28.47 -13.44
N SER A 213 -14.03 -29.35 -12.73
CA SER A 213 -14.92 -30.35 -13.32
C SER A 213 -16.07 -29.68 -14.09
N GLU A 214 -16.70 -28.67 -13.48
CA GLU A 214 -17.75 -27.86 -14.10
C GLU A 214 -17.25 -27.14 -15.36
N ASN A 215 -16.08 -26.50 -15.28
CA ASN A 215 -15.49 -25.79 -16.42
C ASN A 215 -15.19 -26.74 -17.59
N VAL A 216 -14.61 -27.92 -17.32
CA VAL A 216 -14.30 -28.91 -18.36
C VAL A 216 -15.59 -29.48 -18.96
N ILE A 217 -16.60 -29.79 -18.17
CA ILE A 217 -17.88 -30.29 -18.71
C ILE A 217 -18.54 -29.23 -19.60
N ASN A 218 -18.66 -27.99 -19.11
CA ASN A 218 -19.25 -26.90 -19.89
C ASN A 218 -18.53 -26.69 -21.23
N GLU A 219 -17.21 -26.57 -21.21
CA GLU A 219 -16.41 -26.30 -22.43
C GLU A 219 -16.59 -27.40 -23.49
N TYR A 220 -16.57 -28.68 -23.11
CA TYR A 220 -16.64 -29.78 -24.07
C TYR A 220 -18.07 -30.19 -24.43
N GLN A 221 -19.05 -29.96 -23.54
CA GLN A 221 -20.46 -30.24 -23.81
C GLN A 221 -21.05 -29.20 -24.78
N GLU A 222 -20.69 -27.92 -24.63
CA GLU A 222 -21.05 -26.86 -25.60
C GLU A 222 -20.53 -27.18 -27.01
N ASN A 223 -19.32 -27.72 -27.10
CA ASN A 223 -18.68 -28.11 -28.36
C ASN A 223 -19.07 -29.50 -28.87
N ARG A 224 -19.85 -30.27 -28.09
CA ARG A 224 -20.21 -31.69 -28.38
C ARG A 224 -19.00 -32.58 -28.67
N ASP A 225 -17.87 -32.32 -28.01
CA ASP A 225 -16.63 -33.06 -28.21
C ASP A 225 -16.32 -33.99 -27.04
N PHE A 226 -16.92 -35.18 -27.05
CA PHE A 226 -16.70 -36.18 -26.02
C PHE A 226 -15.31 -36.84 -26.09
N SER A 227 -14.70 -36.88 -27.28
CA SER A 227 -13.36 -37.45 -27.44
C SER A 227 -12.31 -36.53 -26.83
N GLY A 228 -12.43 -35.22 -27.09
CA GLY A 228 -11.62 -34.18 -26.46
C GLY A 228 -11.81 -34.16 -24.94
N PHE A 229 -13.05 -34.28 -24.46
CA PHE A 229 -13.34 -34.38 -23.03
C PHE A 229 -12.57 -35.52 -22.35
N LYS A 230 -12.62 -36.74 -22.91
CA LYS A 230 -11.86 -37.87 -22.37
C LYS A 230 -10.37 -37.59 -22.34
N LEU A 231 -9.82 -37.04 -23.43
CA LEU A 231 -8.40 -36.74 -23.50
C LEU A 231 -7.99 -35.71 -22.45
N GLU A 232 -8.80 -34.69 -22.21
CA GLU A 232 -8.55 -33.67 -21.19
C GLU A 232 -8.65 -34.25 -19.77
N LEU A 233 -9.61 -35.14 -19.50
CA LEU A 233 -9.68 -35.85 -18.21
C LEU A 233 -8.43 -36.68 -17.95
N TYR A 234 -7.95 -37.44 -18.94
CA TYR A 234 -6.69 -38.19 -18.81
C TYR A 234 -5.51 -37.26 -18.61
N ARG A 235 -5.43 -36.19 -19.41
CA ARG A 235 -4.32 -35.26 -19.39
C ARG A 235 -4.26 -34.49 -18.10
N THR A 236 -5.36 -34.04 -17.51
CA THR A 236 -5.37 -33.10 -16.39
C THR A 236 -5.68 -33.80 -15.07
N LEU A 237 -6.66 -34.70 -15.05
CA LEU A 237 -7.18 -35.34 -13.84
C LEU A 237 -6.76 -36.79 -13.67
N ALA A 238 -6.11 -37.41 -14.68
CA ALA A 238 -5.67 -38.80 -14.67
C ALA A 238 -6.79 -39.80 -14.31
N VAL A 239 -8.02 -39.52 -14.75
CA VAL A 239 -9.24 -40.27 -14.45
C VAL A 239 -9.98 -40.59 -15.76
N GLU A 240 -10.64 -41.74 -15.81
CA GLU A 240 -11.52 -42.12 -16.92
C GLU A 240 -12.89 -41.45 -16.80
N SER A 241 -13.55 -41.18 -17.93
CA SER A 241 -14.91 -40.65 -17.92
C SER A 241 -15.88 -41.62 -17.20
N PRO A 242 -16.64 -41.16 -16.19
CA PRO A 242 -17.58 -42.04 -15.47
C PRO A 242 -18.85 -42.35 -16.26
N PHE A 243 -19.15 -41.56 -17.29
CA PHE A 243 -20.34 -41.69 -18.12
C PHE A 243 -19.97 -41.86 -19.61
N ASN A 244 -20.97 -42.25 -20.41
CA ASN A 244 -20.84 -42.47 -21.85
C ASN A 244 -21.24 -41.21 -22.66
N GLU A 245 -21.04 -41.25 -23.98
CA GLU A 245 -21.28 -40.12 -24.88
C GLU A 245 -22.75 -39.68 -24.94
N ALA A 246 -23.66 -40.65 -24.85
CA ALA A 246 -25.10 -40.39 -24.86
C ALA A 246 -25.51 -39.62 -23.60
N THR A 247 -25.05 -40.08 -22.43
CA THR A 247 -25.27 -39.44 -21.13
C THR A 247 -24.67 -38.03 -21.09
N PHE A 248 -23.43 -37.87 -21.57
CA PHE A 248 -22.75 -36.56 -21.66
C PHE A 248 -23.52 -35.53 -22.51
N SER A 249 -24.19 -35.99 -23.56
CA SER A 249 -24.93 -35.10 -24.46
C SER A 249 -26.34 -34.74 -23.95
N SER A 250 -26.94 -35.60 -23.14
CA SER A 250 -28.35 -35.46 -22.72
C SER A 250 -28.56 -34.93 -21.31
N GLU A 251 -27.61 -35.18 -20.39
CA GLU A 251 -27.75 -34.79 -18.98
C GLU A 251 -27.39 -33.33 -18.74
N ASN A 252 -27.87 -32.81 -17.59
CA ASN A 252 -27.56 -31.46 -17.15
C ASN A 252 -26.10 -31.37 -16.68
N VAL A 253 -25.45 -30.25 -16.99
CA VAL A 253 -24.07 -29.93 -16.57
C VAL A 253 -23.86 -30.16 -15.07
N SER A 254 -24.80 -29.73 -14.23
CA SER A 254 -24.69 -29.84 -12.77
C SER A 254 -24.62 -31.30 -12.31
N GLU A 255 -25.45 -32.17 -12.88
CA GLU A 255 -25.50 -33.60 -12.51
C GLU A 255 -24.24 -34.33 -12.98
N LEU A 256 -23.77 -34.01 -14.20
CA LEU A 256 -22.50 -34.52 -14.71
C LEU A 256 -21.31 -34.04 -13.86
N THR A 257 -21.37 -32.81 -13.36
CA THR A 257 -20.33 -32.22 -12.51
C THR A 257 -20.25 -32.95 -11.18
N ASP A 258 -21.38 -33.22 -10.52
CA ASP A 258 -21.42 -33.97 -9.26
C ASP A 258 -20.84 -35.38 -9.43
N GLN A 259 -21.22 -36.08 -10.50
CA GLN A 259 -20.70 -37.42 -10.80
C GLN A 259 -19.18 -37.41 -11.04
N LEU A 260 -18.68 -36.45 -11.84
CA LEU A 260 -17.25 -36.32 -12.11
C LEU A 260 -16.48 -35.93 -10.85
N PHE A 261 -17.01 -34.98 -10.06
CA PHE A 261 -16.41 -34.52 -8.82
C PHE A 261 -16.18 -35.68 -7.85
N GLU A 262 -17.19 -36.54 -7.64
CA GLU A 262 -17.07 -37.70 -6.74
C GLU A 262 -15.94 -38.65 -7.14
N VAL A 263 -15.80 -38.94 -8.44
CA VAL A 263 -14.74 -39.82 -8.95
C VAL A 263 -13.36 -39.19 -8.79
N VAL A 264 -13.22 -37.91 -9.15
CA VAL A 264 -11.95 -37.18 -9.06
C VAL A 264 -11.54 -36.97 -7.60
N TYR A 265 -12.48 -36.61 -6.73
CA TYR A 265 -12.24 -36.40 -5.32
C TYR A 265 -11.83 -37.71 -4.62
N LYS A 266 -12.45 -38.84 -4.99
CA LYS A 266 -12.03 -40.17 -4.51
C LYS A 266 -10.60 -40.50 -4.95
N ALA A 267 -10.26 -40.27 -6.22
CA ALA A 267 -8.91 -40.50 -6.74
C ALA A 267 -7.87 -39.63 -6.01
N TYR A 268 -8.20 -38.37 -5.73
CA TYR A 268 -7.37 -37.46 -4.95
C TYR A 268 -7.16 -37.95 -3.50
N ILE A 269 -8.21 -38.40 -2.80
CA ILE A 269 -8.08 -38.96 -1.44
C ILE A 269 -7.18 -40.20 -1.44
N GLU A 270 -7.32 -41.08 -2.42
CA GLU A 270 -6.49 -42.28 -2.54
C GLU A 270 -5.03 -41.94 -2.82
N LYS A 271 -4.76 -40.97 -3.70
CA LYS A 271 -3.42 -40.43 -3.96
C LYS A 271 -2.80 -39.86 -2.69
N ARG A 272 -3.56 -39.08 -1.91
CA ARG A 272 -3.11 -38.52 -0.62
C ARG A 272 -2.68 -39.60 0.37
N LYS A 273 -3.45 -40.69 0.47
CA LYS A 273 -3.12 -41.85 1.31
C LYS A 273 -1.86 -42.57 0.81
N ARG A 274 -1.75 -42.78 -0.51
CA ARG A 274 -0.58 -43.42 -1.13
C ARG A 274 0.69 -42.63 -0.84
N LEU A 275 0.62 -41.30 -0.94
CA LEU A 275 1.74 -40.40 -0.67
C LEU A 275 2.18 -40.45 0.79
N ALA A 276 1.24 -40.51 1.75
CA ALA A 276 1.57 -40.68 3.17
C ALA A 276 2.30 -42.01 3.42
N ILE A 277 1.86 -43.11 2.79
CA ILE A 277 2.47 -44.43 2.96
C ILE A 277 3.87 -44.49 2.34
N SER A 278 4.06 -43.94 1.15
CA SER A 278 5.36 -43.98 0.44
C SER A 278 6.42 -43.08 1.09
N THR A 279 6.00 -41.99 1.74
CA THR A 279 6.91 -41.05 2.41
C THR A 279 7.33 -41.49 3.80
N LEU A 280 6.47 -42.22 4.51
CA LEU A 280 6.68 -42.62 5.89
C LEU A 280 8.04 -43.30 6.16
N PRO A 281 8.51 -44.30 5.38
CA PRO A 281 9.79 -44.96 5.66
C PRO A 281 10.98 -43.99 5.56
N VAL A 282 10.94 -43.07 4.60
CA VAL A 282 12.04 -42.10 4.39
C VAL A 282 12.07 -41.04 5.49
N ILE A 283 10.89 -40.59 5.94
CA ILE A 283 10.81 -39.63 7.05
C ILE A 283 11.28 -40.28 8.35
N LYS A 284 10.92 -41.54 8.60
CA LYS A 284 11.38 -42.29 9.78
C LYS A 284 12.89 -42.47 9.79
N ASP A 285 13.46 -42.88 8.66
CA ASP A 285 14.91 -43.03 8.50
C ASP A 285 15.67 -41.71 8.75
N VAL A 286 15.16 -40.59 8.23
CA VAL A 286 15.73 -39.26 8.48
C VAL A 286 15.58 -38.81 9.94
N TYR A 287 14.45 -39.12 10.58
CA TYR A 287 14.22 -38.78 11.99
C TYR A 287 15.14 -39.56 12.93
N GLU A 288 15.36 -40.85 12.65
CA GLU A 288 16.24 -41.72 13.43
C GLU A 288 17.72 -41.38 13.23
N ASN A 289 18.15 -41.11 11.99
CA ASN A 289 19.56 -40.88 11.67
C ASN A 289 20.01 -39.41 11.84
N GLN A 290 19.11 -38.43 11.73
CA GLN A 290 19.44 -37.00 11.67
C GLN A 290 18.49 -36.16 12.54
N SER A 291 18.55 -36.38 13.86
CA SER A 291 17.65 -35.80 14.88
C SER A 291 17.77 -34.28 15.08
N GLN A 292 18.69 -33.60 14.39
CA GLN A 292 18.93 -32.15 14.54
C GLN A 292 18.00 -31.27 13.69
N PHE A 293 17.33 -31.83 12.67
CA PHE A 293 16.51 -31.04 11.76
C PHE A 293 15.08 -30.84 12.27
N GLU A 294 14.63 -29.59 12.35
CA GLU A 294 13.23 -29.27 12.65
C GLU A 294 12.32 -29.40 11.43
N ASN A 295 12.82 -28.99 10.25
CA ASN A 295 12.08 -29.01 8.99
C ASN A 295 12.91 -29.63 7.86
N ILE A 296 12.23 -30.39 7.00
CA ILE A 296 12.81 -31.06 5.84
C ILE A 296 12.23 -30.47 4.55
N ALA A 297 13.07 -30.33 3.53
CA ALA A 297 12.66 -29.96 2.17
C ALA A 297 12.43 -31.24 1.36
N ILE A 298 11.19 -31.49 0.95
CA ILE A 298 10.83 -32.62 0.12
C ILE A 298 10.62 -32.10 -1.31
N PRO A 299 11.43 -32.55 -2.29
CA PRO A 299 11.24 -32.18 -3.69
C PRO A 299 10.10 -32.98 -4.31
N PHE A 300 9.07 -32.29 -4.77
CA PHE A 300 7.99 -32.86 -5.56
C PHE A 300 8.13 -32.47 -7.01
N SER A 301 7.78 -33.39 -7.93
CA SER A 301 7.77 -33.12 -9.35
C SER A 301 6.56 -33.74 -10.05
N ASP A 302 5.97 -32.98 -10.97
CA ASP A 302 4.97 -33.44 -11.95
C ASP A 302 5.64 -33.64 -13.33
N GLY A 303 6.93 -34.00 -13.35
CA GLY A 303 7.74 -34.19 -14.57
C GLY A 303 8.17 -32.91 -15.30
N ILE A 304 7.48 -31.78 -15.09
CA ILE A 304 7.77 -30.50 -15.76
C ILE A 304 8.38 -29.48 -14.78
N ARG A 305 7.83 -29.37 -13.57
CA ARG A 305 8.28 -28.44 -12.54
C ARG A 305 8.74 -29.20 -11.31
N GLN A 306 9.66 -28.59 -10.56
CA GLN A 306 10.12 -29.09 -9.28
C GLN A 306 9.80 -28.04 -8.22
N VAL A 307 9.09 -28.45 -7.17
CA VAL A 307 8.76 -27.59 -6.03
C VAL A 307 9.33 -28.21 -4.76
N GLN A 308 10.08 -27.42 -4.00
CA GLN A 308 10.58 -27.83 -2.69
C GLN A 308 9.54 -27.46 -1.63
N VAL A 309 8.98 -28.49 -1.01
CA VAL A 309 7.97 -28.33 0.03
C VAL A 309 8.62 -28.51 1.39
N ILE A 310 8.39 -27.57 2.30
CA ILE A 310 8.91 -27.62 3.66
C ILE A 310 7.88 -28.31 4.55
N ALA A 311 8.28 -29.43 5.17
CA ALA A 311 7.47 -30.16 6.13
C ALA A 311 8.19 -30.26 7.49
N ASN A 312 7.44 -30.20 8.58
CA ASN A 312 8.00 -30.36 9.91
C ASN A 312 8.26 -31.85 10.21
N LEU A 313 9.49 -32.20 10.59
CA LEU A 313 9.91 -33.59 10.72
C LEU A 313 9.18 -34.31 11.87
N ARG A 314 9.11 -33.67 13.05
CA ARG A 314 8.48 -34.24 14.25
C ARG A 314 6.98 -34.49 14.02
N LYS A 315 6.25 -33.49 13.52
CA LYS A 315 4.82 -33.63 13.23
C LYS A 315 4.55 -34.69 12.16
N SER A 316 5.44 -34.86 11.20
CA SER A 316 5.31 -35.88 10.16
C SER A 316 5.40 -37.31 10.70
N VAL A 317 6.27 -37.55 11.68
CA VAL A 317 6.36 -38.87 12.34
C VAL A 317 5.18 -39.12 13.27
N GLU A 318 4.80 -38.14 14.10
CA GLU A 318 3.68 -38.23 15.05
C GLU A 318 2.33 -38.44 14.32
N SER A 319 2.17 -37.89 13.12
CA SER A 319 0.95 -38.00 12.30
C SER A 319 0.95 -39.19 11.33
N ASN A 320 1.86 -40.15 11.46
CA ASN A 320 2.01 -41.29 10.54
C ASN A 320 2.14 -40.86 9.05
N GLY A 321 2.83 -39.75 8.78
CA GLY A 321 3.07 -39.24 7.42
C GLY A 321 1.95 -38.35 6.86
N ALA A 322 0.88 -38.07 7.61
CA ALA A 322 -0.23 -37.22 7.13
C ALA A 322 0.15 -35.73 6.96
N GLU A 323 1.16 -35.24 7.67
CA GLU A 323 1.66 -33.87 7.53
C GLU A 323 2.29 -33.61 6.15
N VAL A 324 2.88 -34.63 5.50
CA VAL A 324 3.57 -34.43 4.22
C VAL A 324 2.62 -34.14 3.07
N PRO A 325 1.52 -34.88 2.86
CA PRO A 325 0.51 -34.48 1.89
C PRO A 325 -0.12 -33.13 2.18
N LEU A 326 -0.31 -32.78 3.45
CA LEU A 326 -0.82 -31.45 3.83
C LEU A 326 0.19 -30.34 3.49
N ALA A 327 1.47 -30.53 3.81
CA ALA A 327 2.53 -29.60 3.44
C ALA A 327 2.66 -29.47 1.92
N PHE A 328 2.48 -30.58 1.20
CA PHE A 328 2.45 -30.62 -0.27
C PHE A 328 1.31 -29.76 -0.82
N GLU A 329 0.08 -29.97 -0.33
CA GLU A 329 -1.09 -29.16 -0.70
C GLU A 329 -0.85 -27.66 -0.45
N LYS A 330 -0.31 -27.30 0.73
CA LYS A 330 0.01 -25.91 1.08
C LYS A 330 1.03 -25.30 0.13
N GLY A 331 2.14 -26.01 -0.10
CA GLY A 331 3.26 -25.52 -0.91
C GLY A 331 2.88 -25.32 -2.37
N ILE A 332 2.20 -26.30 -2.96
CA ILE A 332 1.76 -26.22 -4.36
C ILE A 332 0.72 -25.13 -4.54
N SER A 333 -0.30 -25.09 -3.68
CA SER A 333 -1.33 -24.04 -3.75
C SER A 333 -0.72 -22.65 -3.65
N LEU A 334 0.18 -22.44 -2.68
CA LEU A 334 0.84 -21.15 -2.49
C LEU A 334 1.70 -20.75 -3.69
N SER A 335 2.53 -21.67 -4.21
CA SER A 335 3.42 -21.38 -5.33
C SER A 335 2.64 -20.99 -6.58
N HIS A 336 1.60 -21.74 -6.92
CA HIS A 336 0.79 -21.46 -8.11
C HIS A 336 -0.06 -20.20 -7.95
N ILE A 337 -0.61 -19.93 -6.76
CA ILE A 337 -1.31 -18.67 -6.48
C ILE A 337 -0.35 -17.48 -6.64
N ASP A 338 0.85 -17.55 -6.06
CA ASP A 338 1.81 -16.43 -6.10
C ASP A 338 2.30 -16.16 -7.53
N ASP A 339 2.55 -17.20 -8.34
CA ASP A 339 3.02 -17.01 -9.71
C ASP A 339 1.91 -16.50 -10.65
N ALA A 340 0.69 -17.04 -10.53
CA ALA A 340 -0.44 -16.56 -11.31
C ALA A 340 -0.82 -15.12 -10.94
N TRP A 341 -0.78 -14.77 -9.64
CA TRP A 341 -1.08 -13.41 -9.19
C TRP A 341 -0.04 -12.39 -9.63
N LYS A 342 1.26 -12.74 -9.63
CA LYS A 342 2.30 -11.85 -10.17
C LYS A 342 2.07 -11.52 -11.63
N GLU A 343 1.69 -12.52 -12.43
CA GLU A 343 1.42 -12.31 -13.85
C GLU A 343 0.17 -11.45 -14.04
N GLN A 344 -0.90 -11.74 -13.31
CA GLN A 344 -2.12 -10.91 -13.30
C GLN A 344 -1.82 -9.45 -12.97
N LEU A 345 -0.95 -9.17 -11.99
CA LEU A 345 -0.58 -7.79 -11.65
C LEU A 345 0.08 -7.04 -12.81
N ARG A 346 0.85 -7.74 -13.66
CA ARG A 346 1.45 -7.16 -14.86
C ARG A 346 0.40 -6.90 -15.92
N GLU A 347 -0.43 -7.90 -16.22
CA GLU A 347 -1.53 -7.78 -17.18
C GLU A 347 -2.50 -6.65 -16.80
N MET A 348 -2.74 -6.46 -15.50
CA MET A 348 -3.59 -5.39 -14.97
C MET A 348 -2.98 -3.99 -15.14
N ASP A 349 -1.66 -3.86 -15.03
CA ASP A 349 -0.98 -2.58 -15.28
C ASP A 349 -0.98 -2.22 -16.77
N ASP A 350 -0.70 -3.21 -17.63
CA ASP A 350 -0.80 -3.07 -19.09
C ASP A 350 -2.23 -2.69 -19.53
N LEU A 351 -3.24 -3.36 -18.95
CA LEU A 351 -4.65 -3.06 -19.19
C LEU A 351 -5.01 -1.63 -18.77
N LYS A 352 -4.52 -1.18 -17.62
CA LYS A 352 -4.77 0.18 -17.13
C LYS A 352 -4.24 1.25 -18.09
N GLN A 353 -3.11 0.98 -18.74
CA GLN A 353 -2.53 1.86 -19.77
C GLN A 353 -3.31 1.77 -21.09
N SER A 354 -3.65 0.57 -21.55
CA SER A 354 -4.35 0.36 -22.83
C SER A 354 -5.74 0.98 -22.85
N VAL A 355 -6.47 0.88 -21.74
CA VAL A 355 -7.86 1.35 -21.62
C VAL A 355 -7.98 2.87 -21.69
N GLN A 356 -6.89 3.63 -21.48
CA GLN A 356 -6.88 5.08 -21.73
C GLN A 356 -7.17 5.40 -23.21
N ASN A 357 -6.78 4.54 -24.13
CA ASN A 357 -7.06 4.69 -25.56
C ASN A 357 -8.54 4.47 -25.90
N ALA A 358 -9.30 3.77 -25.05
CA ALA A 358 -10.74 3.57 -25.28
C ALA A 358 -11.54 4.88 -25.20
N SER A 359 -10.95 5.94 -24.63
CA SER A 359 -11.50 7.29 -24.65
C SER A 359 -11.69 7.84 -26.06
N TYR A 360 -10.87 7.40 -27.04
CA TYR A 360 -11.03 7.77 -28.46
C TYR A 360 -12.30 7.18 -29.08
N GLU A 361 -12.78 6.05 -28.57
CA GLU A 361 -14.03 5.39 -29.00
C GLU A 361 -15.28 5.96 -28.30
N GLN A 362 -15.14 7.01 -27.48
CA GLN A 362 -16.23 7.60 -26.68
C GLN A 362 -16.88 6.61 -25.69
N LYS A 363 -16.19 5.52 -25.35
CA LYS A 363 -16.59 4.61 -24.29
C LYS A 363 -15.95 5.03 -22.97
N ASP A 364 -16.59 4.68 -21.84
CA ASP A 364 -16.02 4.95 -20.52
C ASP A 364 -14.85 3.97 -20.24
N PRO A 365 -13.60 4.48 -20.10
CA PRO A 365 -12.44 3.64 -19.80
C PRO A 365 -12.63 2.83 -18.52
N LEU A 366 -13.24 3.41 -17.48
CA LEU A 366 -13.39 2.71 -16.20
C LEU A 366 -14.28 1.46 -16.33
N LEU A 367 -15.31 1.55 -17.16
CA LEU A 367 -16.23 0.45 -17.38
C LEU A 367 -15.55 -0.69 -18.14
N ILE A 368 -14.80 -0.38 -19.19
CA ILE A 368 -14.03 -1.36 -19.96
C ILE A 368 -13.00 -2.03 -19.07
N TYR A 369 -12.26 -1.25 -18.28
CA TYR A 369 -11.29 -1.78 -17.32
C TYR A 369 -11.94 -2.77 -16.34
N LYS A 370 -13.13 -2.46 -15.81
CA LYS A 370 -13.85 -3.36 -14.90
C LYS A 370 -14.21 -4.70 -15.56
N PHE A 371 -14.73 -4.68 -16.78
CA PHE A 371 -15.10 -5.90 -17.49
C PHE A 371 -13.88 -6.73 -17.88
N GLU A 372 -12.89 -6.12 -18.51
CA GLU A 372 -11.68 -6.83 -18.95
C GLU A 372 -10.88 -7.35 -17.75
N SER A 373 -10.77 -6.56 -16.67
CA SER A 373 -10.12 -6.99 -15.43
C SER A 373 -10.80 -8.20 -14.81
N PHE A 374 -12.14 -8.24 -14.82
CA PHE A 374 -12.89 -9.38 -14.31
C PHE A 374 -12.67 -10.64 -15.14
N GLU A 375 -12.64 -10.52 -16.48
CA GLU A 375 -12.37 -11.65 -17.36
C GLU A 375 -10.94 -12.18 -17.21
N LEU A 376 -9.94 -11.30 -17.09
CA LEU A 376 -8.56 -11.71 -16.78
C LEU A 376 -8.49 -12.43 -15.44
N PHE A 377 -9.16 -11.89 -14.42
CA PHE A 377 -9.20 -12.52 -13.10
C PHE A 377 -9.87 -13.90 -13.13
N LYS A 378 -10.99 -14.05 -13.85
CA LYS A 378 -11.68 -15.34 -14.04
C LYS A 378 -10.75 -16.36 -14.70
N LYS A 379 -10.07 -15.98 -15.78
CA LYS A 379 -9.07 -16.83 -16.47
C LYS A 379 -7.93 -17.23 -15.54
N MET A 380 -7.42 -16.29 -14.75
CA MET A 380 -6.37 -16.56 -13.77
C MET A 380 -6.84 -17.59 -12.72
N ILE A 381 -8.06 -17.44 -12.18
CA ILE A 381 -8.62 -18.39 -11.20
C ILE A 381 -8.78 -19.78 -11.81
N GLN A 382 -9.30 -19.90 -13.03
CA GLN A 382 -9.42 -21.16 -13.75
C GLN A 382 -8.04 -21.81 -13.96
N LYS A 383 -7.03 -21.02 -14.33
CA LYS A 383 -5.65 -21.48 -14.48
C LYS A 383 -5.07 -21.97 -13.15
N ILE A 384 -5.27 -21.25 -12.06
CA ILE A 384 -4.84 -21.68 -10.72
C ILE A 384 -5.49 -23.01 -10.35
N ASN A 385 -6.82 -23.14 -10.53
CA ASN A 385 -7.55 -24.35 -10.20
C ASN A 385 -7.03 -25.54 -11.01
N LYS A 386 -6.84 -25.36 -12.33
CA LYS A 386 -6.29 -26.38 -13.24
C LYS A 386 -4.89 -26.81 -12.85
N ASP A 387 -3.99 -25.85 -12.67
CA ASP A 387 -2.58 -26.12 -12.37
C ASP A 387 -2.41 -26.80 -11.01
N VAL A 388 -3.10 -26.30 -9.97
CA VAL A 388 -3.05 -26.89 -8.62
C VAL A 388 -3.60 -28.31 -8.63
N VAL A 389 -4.81 -28.53 -9.17
CA VAL A 389 -5.43 -29.87 -9.15
C VAL A 389 -4.63 -30.87 -9.98
N SER A 390 -4.18 -30.48 -11.18
CA SER A 390 -3.31 -31.32 -12.01
C SER A 390 -2.05 -31.74 -11.26
N TYR A 391 -1.39 -30.79 -10.60
CA TYR A 391 -0.15 -31.05 -9.87
C TYR A 391 -0.40 -31.92 -8.63
N LEU A 392 -1.51 -31.73 -7.92
CA LEU A 392 -1.85 -32.54 -6.75
C LEU A 392 -2.14 -34.00 -7.11
N ILE A 393 -2.75 -34.24 -8.27
CA ILE A 393 -3.08 -35.60 -8.72
C ILE A 393 -1.84 -36.33 -9.27
N LYS A 394 -1.06 -35.67 -10.12
CA LYS A 394 0.07 -36.31 -10.82
C LYS A 394 1.39 -36.22 -10.09
N GLY A 395 1.57 -35.18 -9.27
CA GLY A 395 2.81 -34.94 -8.56
C GLY A 395 3.23 -36.15 -7.74
N ASP A 396 4.48 -36.57 -7.92
CA ASP A 396 5.11 -37.59 -7.11
C ASP A 396 6.46 -37.09 -6.60
N ILE A 397 7.01 -37.82 -5.63
CA ILE A 397 8.29 -37.46 -5.02
C ILE A 397 9.39 -37.90 -5.96
N PHE A 398 10.24 -36.96 -6.33
CA PHE A 398 11.42 -37.28 -7.11
C PHE A 398 12.54 -37.72 -6.17
N MET A 399 12.65 -39.02 -5.91
CA MET A 399 13.75 -39.59 -5.14
C MET A 399 14.98 -39.79 -6.02
N GLN A 400 15.87 -38.79 -6.05
CA GLN A 400 17.24 -39.00 -6.50
C GLN A 400 18.04 -39.64 -5.35
N ASN A 401 18.53 -40.88 -5.56
CA ASN A 401 19.47 -41.65 -4.74
C ASN A 401 20.01 -40.96 -3.46
N GLN A 402 19.39 -41.24 -2.30
CA GLN A 402 19.86 -41.20 -0.90
C GLN A 402 20.81 -40.07 -0.40
N SER A 403 21.15 -39.06 -1.18
CA SER A 403 22.29 -38.16 -0.90
C SER A 403 21.91 -36.66 -0.81
N GLY A 404 20.62 -36.33 -0.76
CA GLY A 404 20.19 -34.96 -1.11
C GLY A 404 19.06 -34.30 -0.30
N LEU A 405 18.59 -34.87 0.82
CA LEU A 405 17.65 -34.13 1.68
C LEU A 405 18.44 -33.06 2.46
N LYS A 406 18.36 -31.82 1.98
CA LYS A 406 18.99 -30.65 2.63
C LYS A 406 18.05 -30.11 3.71
N GLU A 407 18.63 -29.70 4.83
CA GLU A 407 17.92 -28.95 5.88
C GLU A 407 17.27 -27.69 5.26
N ALA A 408 15.94 -27.58 5.37
CA ALA A 408 15.22 -26.42 4.90
C ALA A 408 15.24 -25.36 6.00
N LYS A 409 16.13 -24.37 5.88
CA LYS A 409 16.02 -23.16 6.70
C LYS A 409 14.80 -22.40 6.22
N LEU A 410 13.81 -22.20 7.10
CA LEU A 410 12.75 -21.21 6.88
C LEU A 410 13.44 -19.92 6.42
N PRO A 411 12.97 -19.26 5.33
CA PRO A 411 13.48 -17.95 5.00
C PRO A 411 13.35 -17.12 6.28
N LYS A 412 14.48 -16.64 6.82
CA LYS A 412 14.44 -15.70 7.95
C LYS A 412 13.49 -14.61 7.49
N GLY A 413 12.31 -14.55 8.11
CA GLY A 413 11.32 -13.56 7.76
C GLY A 413 12.06 -12.23 7.70
N ILE A 414 11.94 -11.53 6.57
CA ILE A 414 12.55 -10.21 6.41
C ILE A 414 12.22 -9.48 7.69
N ASP A 415 13.27 -9.11 8.44
CA ASP A 415 13.12 -8.54 9.76
C ASP A 415 12.23 -7.30 9.57
N ARG A 416 10.96 -7.40 9.96
CA ARG A 416 9.95 -6.35 9.71
C ARG A 416 10.33 -5.05 10.43
N SER A 417 11.30 -5.12 11.34
CA SER A 417 11.94 -3.95 11.95
C SER A 417 12.82 -3.14 10.98
N GLN A 418 13.30 -3.74 9.89
CA GLN A 418 14.05 -3.09 8.81
C GLN A 418 13.21 -2.78 7.56
N ILE A 419 12.01 -3.35 7.45
CA ILE A 419 11.02 -2.86 6.48
C ILE A 419 10.49 -1.53 7.01
N LYS A 420 11.23 -0.46 6.72
CA LYS A 420 10.61 0.86 6.67
C LYS A 420 9.54 0.77 5.59
N GLU A 421 8.31 1.11 5.94
CA GLU A 421 7.33 1.52 4.94
C GLU A 421 7.93 2.72 4.21
N GLU A 422 8.66 2.47 3.12
CA GLU A 422 8.92 3.49 2.12
C GLU A 422 7.56 3.77 1.48
N HIS A 423 6.85 4.71 2.07
CA HIS A 423 5.90 5.50 1.32
C HIS A 423 6.73 6.17 0.23
N GLY A 424 6.73 5.56 -0.96
CA GLY A 424 7.55 5.95 -2.08
C GLY A 424 7.17 7.33 -2.58
N ASP A 425 7.72 8.36 -1.95
CA ASP A 425 7.85 9.67 -2.56
C ASP A 425 9.10 9.59 -3.45
N MET A 426 8.86 9.24 -4.71
CA MET A 426 9.83 8.85 -5.75
C MET A 426 10.84 9.96 -6.13
N LEU A 427 10.88 11.06 -5.37
CA LEU A 427 11.68 12.27 -5.63
C LEU A 427 12.98 12.34 -4.82
N SER A 428 13.23 11.39 -3.90
CA SER A 428 14.31 11.51 -2.92
C SER A 428 15.61 10.76 -3.26
N GLN A 429 15.67 9.96 -4.34
CA GLN A 429 16.83 9.10 -4.63
C GLN A 429 17.96 9.74 -5.44
N ALA A 430 17.89 11.03 -5.80
CA ALA A 430 18.89 11.59 -6.71
C ALA A 430 20.26 11.90 -6.07
N HIS A 431 20.39 12.06 -4.74
CA HIS A 431 21.70 12.42 -4.15
C HIS A 431 21.89 11.94 -2.71
N SER A 432 22.57 10.82 -2.53
CA SER A 432 23.22 10.49 -1.25
C SER A 432 24.37 9.50 -1.44
N ASN A 433 25.55 10.03 -1.73
CA ASN A 433 26.81 9.37 -1.37
C ASN A 433 27.49 10.21 -0.28
N THR A 434 27.96 9.52 0.77
CA THR A 434 28.72 9.99 1.94
C THR A 434 27.98 10.85 2.97
N GLN A 435 27.56 10.23 4.08
CA GLN A 435 28.03 10.54 5.45
C GLN A 435 27.32 9.68 6.51
N ASP A 436 28.08 9.31 7.55
CA ASP A 436 27.70 8.42 8.64
C ASP A 436 26.42 8.85 9.39
N HIS A 437 25.43 7.95 9.40
CA HIS A 437 24.25 8.09 10.25
C HIS A 437 24.59 7.73 11.70
N VAL A 438 24.76 8.75 12.55
CA VAL A 438 24.70 8.59 14.01
C VAL A 438 23.29 8.12 14.39
N LYS A 439 23.17 6.88 14.89
CA LYS A 439 21.92 6.30 15.38
C LYS A 439 21.45 7.06 16.63
N SER A 440 20.34 7.80 16.53
CA SER A 440 19.65 8.36 17.69
C SER A 440 18.99 7.25 18.49
N GLN A 441 19.42 7.02 19.73
CA GLN A 441 18.70 6.15 20.66
C GLN A 441 17.39 6.84 21.09
N PRO A 442 16.25 6.14 21.12
CA PRO A 442 15.01 6.72 21.62
C PRO A 442 15.15 7.02 23.12
N VAL A 443 14.82 8.25 23.52
CA VAL A 443 14.71 8.65 24.93
C VAL A 443 13.60 7.80 25.56
N LYS A 444 13.97 6.84 26.42
CA LYS A 444 13.02 6.07 27.22
C LYS A 444 12.33 7.03 28.20
N VAL A 445 11.09 7.40 27.90
CA VAL A 445 10.21 8.07 28.85
C VAL A 445 9.77 7.04 29.89
N GLU A 446 10.15 7.22 31.15
CA GLU A 446 9.66 6.38 32.24
C GLU A 446 8.12 6.43 32.31
N LYS A 447 7.48 5.27 32.51
CA LYS A 447 6.02 5.16 32.64
C LYS A 447 5.54 6.03 33.81
N LYS A 448 4.87 7.14 33.51
CA LYS A 448 4.16 7.94 34.53
C LYS A 448 3.04 7.09 35.15
N VAL A 449 3.05 6.95 36.48
CA VAL A 449 2.04 6.21 37.23
C VAL A 449 0.68 6.90 37.08
N GLY A 450 -0.34 6.15 36.66
CA GLY A 450 -1.69 6.66 36.46
C GLY A 450 -2.36 7.00 37.80
N ARG A 451 -3.28 7.97 37.78
CA ARG A 451 -3.97 8.48 38.99
C ARG A 451 -4.70 7.40 39.81
N ASN A 452 -5.13 6.32 39.17
CA ASN A 452 -5.83 5.20 39.81
C ASN A 452 -4.95 3.94 40.02
N ASP A 453 -3.69 3.95 39.56
CA ASP A 453 -2.76 2.84 39.75
C ASP A 453 -2.29 2.78 41.20
N LEU A 454 -1.79 1.62 41.62
CA LEU A 454 -1.19 1.46 42.93
C LEU A 454 0.01 2.39 43.09
N CYS A 455 0.09 3.07 44.22
CA CYS A 455 1.15 4.03 44.46
C CYS A 455 2.50 3.30 44.58
N PRO A 456 3.56 3.73 43.87
CA PRO A 456 4.85 3.05 43.84
C PRO A 456 5.59 3.04 45.20
N CYS A 457 5.09 3.77 46.20
CA CYS A 457 5.62 3.73 47.56
C CYS A 457 5.28 2.45 48.35
N GLY A 458 4.59 1.48 47.75
CA GLY A 458 4.26 0.19 48.39
C GLY A 458 3.15 0.27 49.44
N SER A 459 2.47 1.41 49.58
CA SER A 459 1.42 1.64 50.61
C SER A 459 0.09 0.88 50.39
N GLY A 460 -0.03 0.12 49.31
CA GLY A 460 -1.27 -0.60 48.93
C GLY A 460 -2.45 0.28 48.52
N LYS A 461 -2.31 1.62 48.55
CA LYS A 461 -3.36 2.59 48.19
C LYS A 461 -3.17 3.12 46.75
N LYS A 462 -4.27 3.53 46.11
CA LYS A 462 -4.24 4.15 44.76
C LYS A 462 -3.49 5.50 44.80
N TYR A 463 -2.77 5.85 43.73
CA TYR A 463 -1.90 7.02 43.66
C TYR A 463 -2.59 8.32 44.10
N LYS A 464 -3.84 8.57 43.65
CA LYS A 464 -4.65 9.74 44.06
C LYS A 464 -4.94 9.85 45.56
N GLN A 465 -4.91 8.75 46.31
CA GLN A 465 -5.16 8.72 47.75
C GLN A 465 -3.87 8.74 48.59
N CYS A 466 -2.71 8.71 47.92
CA CYS A 466 -1.39 8.77 48.55
C CYS A 466 -0.62 9.98 47.99
N HIS A 467 0.46 9.76 47.24
CA HIS A 467 1.31 10.84 46.72
C HIS A 467 0.61 11.78 45.72
N GLY A 468 -0.51 11.36 45.12
CA GLY A 468 -1.34 12.19 44.23
C GLY A 468 -2.43 13.01 44.93
N LYS A 469 -2.46 13.06 46.28
CA LYS A 469 -3.55 13.71 47.03
C LYS A 469 -3.48 15.25 47.03
N ASN A 470 -2.28 15.82 46.86
CA ASN A 470 -2.03 17.27 46.84
C ASN A 470 -1.49 17.78 45.49
N LEU A 471 -1.45 16.93 44.47
CA LEU A 471 -1.12 17.31 43.10
C LEU A 471 -2.44 17.65 42.39
N VAL A 472 -2.80 18.93 42.38
CA VAL A 472 -3.91 19.47 41.55
C VAL A 472 -3.47 19.52 40.11
#